data_AF-A0A6J8EVW0-F1
#
_entry.id   AF-A0A6J8EVW0-F1
#
_cell.length_a   1.000
_cell.length_b   1.000
_cell.length_c   1.000
_cell.angle_alpha   90.00
_cell.angle_beta   90.00
_cell.angle_gamma   90.00
#
_symmetry.space_group_name_H-M   'P 1'
#
loop_
_entity.id
_entity.type
_entity.pdbx_description
1 polymer ?
#
loop_
_entity_poly.entity_id
_entity_poly.type
_entity_poly.pdbx_seq_one_letter_code
_entity_poly.pdbx_strand_id
1 'polypeptide(L)'
;MASLERDCCTLCNDDGTSTEAVTWCIECEVFLCTDCEKHHKKSRISKVHNTMSTKDYHNLPKFMQEISSQCRDHKKKYELYCSFHACPCCVMCITDKHKKCQEMKPLSDILKQVKSSASVQLFEKDLKNVKENLEEIIKHLNSRINTSNIQKTKAAEQIRSIRKSIDDFLNKLEQEILDDLESKQSQLKSKMNTLLQQLKTQANQINQLQSEFSKMTQYATELQMYVGLREIEKTTSEAAQYLEDLKSGGPLDEVNLELTISTELQSILKDVKSFGDININTRPFTLQVKAGRKDQAQYLVPTIPTIEQIKPSLLRHLTIPQDMKSLDIQACRILPDGKYLILDSNWDKSKLLLFSNDGLFMRKVVEFTGHSLDTCFVRTNTVAVTLH
;
A
#
# COMPACT_ATOMS: atom_id res chain seq x y z
N MET A 1 -11.24 -31.51 2.74
CA MET A 1 -12.25 -32.39 2.10
C MET A 1 -13.34 -32.61 3.12
N ALA A 2 -14.43 -31.84 3.04
CA ALA A 2 -15.56 -32.02 3.93
C ALA A 2 -16.31 -33.29 3.52
N SER A 3 -16.45 -34.21 4.48
CA SER A 3 -17.32 -35.38 4.38
C SER A 3 -18.74 -34.93 4.01
N LEU A 4 -19.22 -35.34 2.84
CA LEU A 4 -20.61 -35.17 2.43
C LEU A 4 -21.49 -35.88 3.48
N GLU A 5 -22.16 -35.11 4.34
CA GLU A 5 -23.34 -35.60 5.04
C GLU A 5 -24.32 -36.05 3.95
N ARG A 6 -24.63 -37.35 3.92
CA ARG A 6 -25.60 -37.87 2.95
C ARG A 6 -26.99 -37.57 3.50
N ASP A 7 -27.66 -36.61 2.91
CA ASP A 7 -29.05 -36.31 3.27
C ASP A 7 -29.93 -37.51 2.89
N CYS A 8 -30.76 -37.96 3.82
CA CYS A 8 -31.77 -38.97 3.55
C CYS A 8 -33.04 -38.31 3.02
N CYS A 9 -33.77 -39.03 2.18
CA CYS A 9 -35.09 -38.61 1.75
C CYS A 9 -36.02 -38.49 2.96
N THR A 10 -36.57 -37.29 3.19
CA THR A 10 -37.41 -36.97 4.35
C THR A 10 -38.63 -37.88 4.40
N LEU A 11 -39.33 -38.03 3.27
CA LEU A 11 -40.57 -38.81 3.17
C LEU A 11 -40.33 -40.31 3.36
N CYS A 12 -39.29 -40.86 2.72
CA CYS A 12 -38.96 -42.27 2.89
C CYS A 12 -38.58 -42.56 4.34
N ASN A 13 -37.82 -41.65 4.97
CA ASN A 13 -37.39 -41.79 6.35
C ASN A 13 -38.58 -41.75 7.32
N ASP A 14 -39.57 -40.90 7.07
CA ASP A 14 -40.83 -40.85 7.81
C ASP A 14 -41.63 -42.17 7.68
N ASP A 15 -41.55 -42.82 6.51
CA ASP A 15 -42.13 -44.15 6.24
C ASP A 15 -41.25 -45.32 6.74
N GLY A 16 -40.16 -45.04 7.45
CA GLY A 16 -39.25 -46.07 8.02
C GLY A 16 -38.26 -46.68 7.03
N THR A 17 -38.09 -46.07 5.85
CA THR A 17 -37.15 -46.50 4.80
C THR A 17 -36.06 -45.45 4.56
N SER A 18 -34.78 -45.83 4.66
CA SER A 18 -33.68 -44.88 4.42
C SER A 18 -33.21 -44.96 2.96
N THR A 19 -33.52 -43.94 2.17
CA THR A 19 -33.00 -43.76 0.81
C THR A 19 -32.23 -42.45 0.69
N GLU A 20 -31.19 -42.43 -0.12
CA GLU A 20 -30.36 -41.24 -0.34
C GLU A 20 -31.16 -40.17 -1.11
N ALA A 21 -31.13 -38.94 -0.61
CA ALA A 21 -31.74 -37.80 -1.28
C ALA A 21 -30.82 -37.25 -2.36
N VAL A 22 -31.42 -36.92 -3.50
CA VAL A 22 -30.72 -36.31 -4.64
C VAL A 22 -31.20 -34.89 -4.91
N THR A 23 -32.36 -34.53 -4.37
CA THR A 23 -33.04 -33.25 -4.63
C THR A 23 -33.48 -32.59 -3.34
N TRP A 24 -33.27 -31.28 -3.23
CA TRP A 24 -33.88 -30.40 -2.24
C TRP A 24 -35.02 -29.61 -2.89
N CYS A 25 -36.19 -29.59 -2.26
CA CYS A 25 -37.31 -28.74 -2.66
C CYS A 25 -37.34 -27.47 -1.80
N ILE A 26 -37.24 -26.30 -2.42
CA ILE A 26 -37.13 -25.00 -1.73
C ILE A 26 -38.41 -24.67 -0.97
N GLU A 27 -39.57 -24.86 -1.59
CA GLU A 27 -40.86 -24.46 -1.02
C GLU A 27 -41.38 -25.44 0.03
N CYS A 28 -40.99 -26.71 -0.06
CA CYS A 28 -41.36 -27.72 0.92
C CYS A 28 -40.33 -27.88 2.05
N GLU A 29 -39.11 -27.36 1.86
CA GLU A 29 -38.00 -27.53 2.81
C GLU A 29 -37.73 -29.01 3.14
N VAL A 30 -37.75 -29.87 2.12
CA VAL A 30 -37.53 -31.32 2.27
C VAL A 30 -36.54 -31.87 1.26
N PHE A 31 -35.86 -32.93 1.68
CA PHE A 31 -34.97 -33.74 0.86
C PHE A 31 -35.74 -34.90 0.23
N LEU A 32 -35.55 -35.13 -1.07
CA LEU A 32 -36.27 -36.13 -1.86
C LEU A 32 -35.27 -37.06 -2.56
N CYS A 33 -35.52 -38.37 -2.49
CA CYS A 33 -34.88 -39.35 -3.38
C CYS A 33 -35.46 -39.25 -4.80
N THR A 34 -34.84 -39.93 -5.75
CA THR A 34 -35.22 -39.92 -7.17
C THR A 34 -36.69 -40.27 -7.40
N ASP A 35 -37.26 -41.19 -6.62
CA ASP A 35 -38.65 -41.62 -6.80
C ASP A 35 -39.64 -40.65 -6.15
N CYS A 36 -39.33 -40.12 -4.96
CA CYS A 36 -40.12 -39.07 -4.33
C CYS A 36 -40.11 -37.79 -5.18
N GLU A 37 -38.98 -37.42 -5.80
CA GLU A 37 -38.88 -36.29 -6.71
C GLU A 37 -39.80 -36.46 -7.93
N LYS A 38 -39.80 -37.64 -8.57
CA LYS A 38 -40.68 -37.93 -9.72
C LYS A 38 -42.16 -37.74 -9.36
N HIS A 39 -42.58 -38.22 -8.20
CA HIS A 39 -43.94 -38.04 -7.73
C HIS A 39 -44.24 -36.58 -7.37
N HIS A 40 -43.28 -35.90 -6.73
CA HIS A 40 -43.37 -34.49 -6.39
C HIS A 40 -43.59 -33.60 -7.63
N LYS A 41 -42.89 -33.88 -8.73
CA LYS A 41 -43.04 -33.16 -10.01
C LYS A 41 -44.32 -33.50 -10.77
N LYS A 42 -44.93 -34.66 -10.52
CA LYS A 42 -46.21 -35.07 -11.14
C LYS A 42 -47.44 -34.56 -10.39
N SER A 43 -47.30 -34.27 -9.10
CA SER A 43 -48.41 -33.77 -8.28
C SER A 43 -48.87 -32.38 -8.72
N ARG A 44 -50.19 -32.17 -8.77
CA ARG A 44 -50.79 -30.88 -9.15
C ARG A 44 -50.33 -29.73 -8.26
N ILE A 45 -50.00 -30.01 -6.99
CA ILE A 45 -49.66 -29.03 -5.97
C ILE A 45 -48.18 -28.64 -6.07
N SER A 46 -47.28 -29.62 -6.15
CA SER A 46 -45.84 -29.41 -6.05
C SER A 46 -45.09 -29.36 -7.37
N LYS A 47 -45.75 -29.62 -8.51
CA LYS A 47 -45.12 -29.52 -9.85
C LYS A 47 -44.53 -28.15 -10.19
N VAL A 48 -44.96 -27.10 -9.48
CA VAL A 48 -44.51 -25.71 -9.67
C VAL A 48 -43.41 -25.29 -8.69
N HIS A 49 -43.02 -26.17 -7.77
CA HIS A 49 -41.97 -25.88 -6.80
C HIS A 49 -40.58 -25.88 -7.45
N ASN A 50 -39.71 -25.03 -6.95
CA ASN A 50 -38.33 -24.96 -7.38
C ASN A 50 -37.50 -26.01 -6.63
N THR A 51 -36.82 -26.85 -7.40
CA THR A 51 -35.97 -27.91 -6.88
C THR A 51 -34.52 -27.68 -7.30
N MET A 52 -33.57 -28.01 -6.41
CA MET A 52 -32.13 -28.04 -6.71
C MET A 52 -31.52 -29.36 -6.27
N SER A 53 -30.32 -29.70 -6.73
CA SER A 53 -29.65 -30.91 -6.25
C SER A 53 -29.21 -30.73 -4.79
N THR A 54 -29.05 -31.83 -4.05
CA THR A 54 -28.47 -31.78 -2.69
C THR A 54 -27.07 -31.17 -2.68
N LYS A 55 -26.27 -31.43 -3.73
CA LYS A 55 -24.96 -30.80 -3.91
C LYS A 55 -25.06 -29.28 -4.04
N ASP A 56 -26.02 -28.79 -4.83
CA ASP A 56 -26.21 -27.34 -5.02
C ASP A 56 -26.70 -26.68 -3.73
N TYR A 57 -27.57 -27.35 -2.99
CA TYR A 57 -28.02 -26.89 -1.66
C TYR A 57 -26.85 -26.73 -0.69
N HIS A 58 -25.96 -27.73 -0.61
CA HIS A 58 -24.76 -27.69 0.24
C HIS A 58 -23.74 -26.64 -0.19
N ASN A 59 -23.75 -26.25 -1.47
CA ASN A 59 -22.91 -25.17 -1.99
C ASN A 59 -23.46 -23.77 -1.63
N LEU A 60 -24.72 -23.66 -1.18
CA LEU A 60 -25.24 -22.38 -0.68
C LEU A 60 -24.52 -21.98 0.60
N PRO A 61 -24.36 -20.67 0.87
CA PRO A 61 -23.86 -20.20 2.16
C PRO A 61 -24.67 -20.78 3.32
N LYS A 62 -24.01 -21.20 4.40
CA LYS A 62 -24.68 -21.83 5.56
C LYS A 62 -25.86 -21.01 6.10
N PHE A 63 -25.71 -19.69 6.18
CA PHE A 63 -26.78 -18.82 6.64
C PHE A 63 -28.03 -18.89 5.74
N MET A 64 -27.90 -19.22 4.45
CA MET A 64 -29.06 -19.42 3.55
C MET A 64 -29.75 -20.76 3.80
N GLN A 65 -29.00 -21.80 4.15
CA GLN A 65 -29.54 -23.13 4.48
C GLN A 65 -30.39 -23.09 5.76
N GLU A 66 -30.09 -22.15 6.67
CA GLU A 66 -30.81 -21.94 7.94
C GLU A 66 -32.06 -21.05 7.80
N ILE A 67 -32.31 -20.46 6.62
CA ILE A 67 -33.49 -19.63 6.37
C ILE A 67 -34.68 -20.53 6.08
N SER A 68 -35.65 -20.53 7.00
CA SER A 68 -36.96 -21.14 6.78
C SER A 68 -37.95 -20.14 6.16
N SER A 69 -38.83 -20.64 5.29
CA SER A 69 -39.99 -19.93 4.74
C SER A 69 -41.13 -19.76 5.76
N GLN A 70 -41.00 -20.35 6.95
CA GLN A 70 -41.99 -20.30 8.01
C GLN A 70 -41.52 -19.50 9.22
N CYS A 71 -42.48 -18.83 9.86
CA CYS A 71 -42.31 -18.15 11.12
C CYS A 71 -41.82 -19.10 12.20
N ARG A 72 -40.73 -18.74 12.88
CA ARG A 72 -40.15 -19.55 13.95
C ARG A 72 -41.11 -19.74 15.13
N ASP A 73 -41.86 -18.69 15.47
CA ASP A 73 -42.77 -18.68 16.62
C ASP A 73 -44.09 -19.41 16.33
N HIS A 74 -44.69 -19.19 15.15
CA HIS A 74 -46.05 -19.65 14.86
C HIS A 74 -46.14 -20.77 13.82
N LYS A 75 -45.02 -21.16 13.18
CA LYS A 75 -44.95 -22.19 12.13
C LYS A 75 -45.92 -21.95 10.97
N LYS A 76 -46.17 -20.68 10.67
CA LYS A 76 -46.99 -20.21 9.53
C LYS A 76 -46.09 -19.52 8.50
N LYS A 77 -46.49 -19.52 7.23
CA LYS A 77 -45.75 -18.86 6.16
C LYS A 77 -45.59 -17.36 6.45
N TYR A 78 -44.45 -16.81 6.07
CA TYR A 78 -44.27 -15.36 6.06
C TYR A 78 -45.08 -14.75 4.91
N GLU A 79 -45.90 -13.75 5.22
CA GLU A 79 -46.77 -13.08 4.25
C GLU A 79 -46.65 -11.56 4.33
N LEU A 80 -46.08 -11.04 5.41
CA LEU A 80 -45.95 -9.62 5.69
C LEU A 80 -44.50 -9.27 5.99
N TYR A 81 -44.18 -7.99 5.89
CA TYR A 81 -42.91 -7.41 6.27
C TYR A 81 -43.14 -6.22 7.19
N CYS A 82 -42.50 -6.23 8.36
CA CYS A 82 -42.54 -5.11 9.27
C CYS A 82 -41.42 -4.13 8.91
N SER A 83 -41.76 -2.92 8.46
CA SER A 83 -40.76 -1.91 8.09
C SER A 83 -39.99 -1.36 9.29
N PHE A 84 -40.59 -1.35 10.49
CA PHE A 84 -39.94 -0.87 11.71
C PHE A 84 -38.85 -1.82 12.23
N HIS A 85 -39.15 -3.13 12.28
CA HIS A 85 -38.20 -4.16 12.72
C HIS A 85 -37.39 -4.78 11.58
N ALA A 86 -37.70 -4.38 10.34
CA ALA A 86 -37.10 -4.86 9.12
C ALA A 86 -37.05 -6.39 8.95
N CYS A 87 -38.13 -7.08 9.33
CA CYS A 87 -38.21 -8.54 9.35
C CYS A 87 -39.48 -9.09 8.68
N PRO A 88 -39.42 -10.29 8.08
CA PRO A 88 -40.61 -10.98 7.60
C PRO A 88 -41.48 -11.47 8.78
N CYS A 89 -42.79 -11.39 8.61
CA CYS A 89 -43.80 -11.69 9.62
C CYS A 89 -44.89 -12.62 9.04
N CYS A 90 -45.41 -13.55 9.84
CA CYS A 90 -46.65 -14.24 9.51
C CYS A 90 -47.86 -13.44 10.02
N VAL A 91 -49.07 -13.82 9.63
CA VAL A 91 -50.31 -13.12 10.04
C VAL A 91 -50.50 -13.07 11.56
N MET A 92 -50.03 -14.09 12.30
CA MET A 92 -50.12 -14.14 13.77
C MET A 92 -49.14 -13.18 14.45
N CYS A 93 -48.03 -12.82 13.79
CA CYS A 93 -47.05 -11.89 14.34
C CYS A 93 -47.65 -10.49 14.56
N ILE A 94 -48.68 -10.11 13.80
CA ILE A 94 -49.34 -8.80 13.90
C ILE A 94 -50.01 -8.65 15.26
N THR A 95 -50.74 -9.66 15.71
CA THR A 95 -51.53 -9.59 16.95
C THR A 95 -50.70 -9.87 18.20
N ASP A 96 -49.53 -10.49 18.03
CA ASP A 96 -48.59 -10.85 19.09
C ASP A 96 -47.48 -9.79 19.25
N LYS A 97 -46.37 -9.93 18.51
CA LYS A 97 -45.15 -9.14 18.69
C LYS A 97 -45.19 -7.77 18.01
N HIS A 98 -46.03 -7.60 16.99
CA HIS A 98 -46.04 -6.40 16.14
C HIS A 98 -47.33 -5.57 16.27
N LYS A 99 -48.07 -5.71 17.37
CA LYS A 99 -49.36 -5.05 17.59
C LYS A 99 -49.34 -3.51 17.50
N LYS A 100 -48.17 -2.90 17.75
CA LYS A 100 -47.96 -1.45 17.69
C LYS A 100 -47.25 -0.98 16.43
N CYS A 101 -46.82 -1.89 15.54
CA CYS A 101 -46.13 -1.53 14.31
C CYS A 101 -47.16 -1.08 13.27
N GLN A 102 -47.07 0.17 12.83
CA GLN A 102 -48.04 0.76 11.91
C GLN A 102 -47.71 0.49 10.43
N GLU A 103 -46.43 0.29 10.11
CA GLU A 103 -45.98 0.05 8.73
C GLU A 103 -45.74 -1.44 8.47
N MET A 104 -46.80 -2.12 8.05
CA MET A 104 -46.77 -3.48 7.54
C MET A 104 -47.00 -3.48 6.04
N LYS A 105 -46.14 -4.18 5.30
CA LYS A 105 -46.25 -4.32 3.84
C LYS A 105 -46.44 -5.79 3.47
N PRO A 106 -47.16 -6.11 2.39
CA PRO A 106 -47.14 -7.47 1.84
C PRO A 106 -45.72 -7.90 1.52
N LEU A 107 -45.29 -9.06 2.01
CA LEU A 107 -43.93 -9.56 1.77
C LEU A 107 -43.69 -9.78 0.28
N SER A 108 -44.72 -10.17 -0.48
CA SER A 108 -44.65 -10.31 -1.93
C SER A 108 -44.24 -9.01 -2.64
N ASP A 109 -44.61 -7.84 -2.11
CA ASP A 109 -44.22 -6.55 -2.69
C ASP A 109 -42.76 -6.21 -2.41
N ILE A 110 -42.23 -6.65 -1.27
CA ILE A 110 -40.81 -6.49 -0.91
C ILE A 110 -39.92 -7.46 -1.68
N LEU A 111 -40.38 -8.69 -1.89
CA LEU A 111 -39.62 -9.73 -2.59
C LEU A 111 -39.61 -9.58 -4.11
N LYS A 112 -40.51 -8.76 -4.68
CA LYS A 112 -40.51 -8.45 -6.11
C LYS A 112 -39.17 -7.86 -6.51
N GLN A 113 -38.52 -8.50 -7.49
CA GLN A 113 -37.30 -8.00 -8.13
C GLN A 113 -36.09 -7.82 -7.20
N VAL A 114 -36.05 -8.44 -6.01
CA VAL A 114 -34.89 -8.33 -5.09
C VAL A 114 -33.60 -8.77 -5.77
N LYS A 115 -33.63 -9.90 -6.50
CA LYS A 115 -32.48 -10.42 -7.25
C LYS A 115 -32.02 -9.51 -8.38
N SER A 116 -32.91 -8.68 -8.92
CA SER A 116 -32.65 -7.72 -9.99
C SER A 116 -32.61 -6.27 -9.50
N SER A 117 -32.58 -6.07 -8.17
CA SER A 117 -32.59 -4.73 -7.59
C SER A 117 -31.23 -4.05 -7.79
N ALA A 118 -31.25 -2.73 -7.92
CA ALA A 118 -30.02 -1.94 -7.96
C ALA A 118 -29.13 -2.19 -6.74
N SER A 119 -29.72 -2.58 -5.60
CA SER A 119 -29.00 -2.94 -4.37
C SER A 119 -27.99 -4.05 -4.58
N VAL A 120 -28.32 -5.10 -5.34
CA VAL A 120 -27.41 -6.23 -5.60
C VAL A 120 -26.17 -5.76 -6.34
N GLN A 121 -26.36 -5.02 -7.44
CA GLN A 121 -25.26 -4.45 -8.23
C GLN A 121 -24.39 -3.50 -7.41
N LEU A 122 -25.01 -2.72 -6.53
CA LEU A 122 -24.27 -1.80 -5.68
C LEU A 122 -23.48 -2.54 -4.58
N PHE A 123 -24.01 -3.61 -3.99
CA PHE A 123 -23.26 -4.46 -3.06
C PHE A 123 -22.10 -5.19 -3.74
N GLU A 124 -22.29 -5.68 -4.97
CA GLU A 124 -21.19 -6.24 -5.77
C GLU A 124 -20.06 -5.22 -5.98
N LYS A 125 -20.43 -3.96 -6.27
CA LYS A 125 -19.47 -2.86 -6.39
C LYS A 125 -18.76 -2.56 -5.06
N ASP A 126 -19.50 -2.53 -3.96
CA ASP A 126 -18.94 -2.28 -2.62
C ASP A 126 -17.94 -3.39 -2.24
N LEU A 127 -18.28 -4.67 -2.47
CA LEU A 127 -17.39 -5.82 -2.26
C LEU A 127 -16.13 -5.73 -3.13
N LYS A 128 -16.28 -5.37 -4.40
CA LYS A 128 -15.15 -5.18 -5.32
C LYS A 128 -14.23 -4.06 -4.83
N ASN A 129 -14.77 -2.92 -4.43
CA ASN A 129 -13.99 -1.80 -3.91
C ASN A 129 -13.19 -2.18 -2.66
N VAL A 130 -13.83 -2.88 -1.71
CA VAL A 130 -13.15 -3.36 -0.50
C VAL A 130 -12.01 -4.31 -0.84
N LYS A 131 -12.26 -5.27 -1.75
CA LYS A 131 -11.24 -6.20 -2.22
C LYS A 131 -10.03 -5.47 -2.83
N GLU A 132 -10.28 -4.53 -3.76
CA GLU A 132 -9.21 -3.78 -4.42
C GLU A 132 -8.39 -2.95 -3.41
N ASN A 133 -9.04 -2.29 -2.45
CA ASN A 133 -8.36 -1.54 -1.39
C ASN A 133 -7.45 -2.47 -0.55
N LEU A 134 -7.93 -3.67 -0.20
CA LEU A 134 -7.14 -4.65 0.55
C LEU A 134 -5.95 -5.17 -0.26
N GLU A 135 -6.13 -5.47 -1.53
CA GLU A 135 -5.06 -5.90 -2.43
C GLU A 135 -3.97 -4.81 -2.58
N GLU A 136 -4.35 -3.54 -2.65
CA GLU A 136 -3.42 -2.42 -2.67
C GLU A 136 -2.60 -2.32 -1.39
N ILE A 137 -3.25 -2.44 -0.21
CA ILE A 137 -2.56 -2.46 1.08
C ILE A 137 -1.56 -3.63 1.14
N ILE A 138 -2.00 -4.83 0.75
CA ILE A 138 -1.14 -6.03 0.74
C ILE A 138 0.09 -5.80 -0.14
N LYS A 139 -0.12 -5.28 -1.35
CA LYS A 139 0.98 -4.97 -2.28
C LYS A 139 1.95 -3.95 -1.69
N HIS A 140 1.44 -2.89 -1.08
CA HIS A 140 2.25 -1.87 -0.43
C HIS A 140 3.07 -2.45 0.74
N LEU A 141 2.47 -3.27 1.60
CA LEU A 141 3.16 -3.92 2.71
C LEU A 141 4.26 -4.88 2.24
N ASN A 142 3.97 -5.71 1.23
CA ASN A 142 4.97 -6.60 0.64
C ASN A 142 6.16 -5.83 0.06
N SER A 143 5.90 -4.74 -0.67
CA SER A 143 6.97 -3.87 -1.18
C SER A 143 7.79 -3.26 -0.05
N ARG A 144 7.14 -2.79 1.04
CA ARG A 144 7.84 -2.22 2.19
C ARG A 144 8.73 -3.23 2.90
N ILE A 145 8.27 -4.47 3.06
CA ILE A 145 9.08 -5.55 3.64
C ILE A 145 10.32 -5.80 2.77
N ASN A 146 10.13 -5.91 1.45
CA ASN A 146 11.24 -6.11 0.52
C ASN A 146 12.25 -4.94 0.56
N THR A 147 11.77 -3.69 0.49
CA THR A 147 12.64 -2.51 0.60
C THR A 147 13.37 -2.46 1.93
N SER A 148 12.70 -2.78 3.05
CA SER A 148 13.32 -2.84 4.38
C SER A 148 14.44 -3.89 4.44
N ASN A 149 14.24 -5.06 3.83
CA ASN A 149 15.26 -6.10 3.76
C ASN A 149 16.48 -5.64 2.95
N ILE A 150 16.25 -4.99 1.80
CA ILE A 150 17.34 -4.41 0.99
C ILE A 150 18.09 -3.34 1.78
N GLN A 151 17.40 -2.45 2.48
CA GLN A 151 18.01 -1.40 3.31
C GLN A 151 18.85 -2.01 4.44
N LYS A 152 18.36 -3.06 5.11
CA LYS A 152 19.12 -3.80 6.11
C LYS A 152 20.42 -4.38 5.53
N THR A 153 20.34 -5.04 4.37
CA THR A 153 21.52 -5.61 3.70
C THR A 153 22.53 -4.52 3.34
N LYS A 154 22.08 -3.40 2.76
CA LYS A 154 22.96 -2.26 2.44
C LYS A 154 23.63 -1.66 3.67
N ALA A 155 22.89 -1.48 4.76
CA ALA A 155 23.46 -0.99 6.02
C ALA A 155 24.54 -1.95 6.56
N ALA A 156 24.28 -3.26 6.52
CA ALA A 156 25.26 -4.27 6.92
C ALA A 156 26.51 -4.27 6.03
N GLU A 157 26.36 -4.10 4.71
CA GLU A 157 27.46 -3.96 3.76
C GLU A 157 28.30 -2.71 4.04
N GLN A 158 27.66 -1.57 4.32
CA GLN A 158 28.34 -0.33 4.69
C GLN A 158 29.16 -0.50 5.98
N ILE A 159 28.58 -1.12 7.02
CA ILE A 159 29.29 -1.39 8.28
C ILE A 159 30.54 -2.25 8.02
N ARG A 160 30.39 -3.33 7.23
CA ARG A 160 31.51 -4.21 6.88
C ARG A 160 32.57 -3.49 6.04
N SER A 161 32.14 -2.64 5.10
CA SER A 161 33.05 -1.87 4.25
C SER A 161 33.87 -0.89 5.08
N ILE A 162 33.24 -0.16 6.01
CA ILE A 162 33.94 0.78 6.91
C ILE A 162 34.94 0.02 7.77
N ARG A 163 34.54 -1.11 8.36
CA ARG A 163 35.47 -1.93 9.14
C ARG A 163 36.68 -2.36 8.32
N LYS A 164 36.45 -2.88 7.12
CA LYS A 164 37.52 -3.30 6.22
C LYS A 164 38.46 -2.15 5.87
N SER A 165 37.93 -0.97 5.55
CA SER A 165 38.76 0.20 5.25
C SER A 165 39.61 0.64 6.44
N ILE A 166 39.11 0.52 7.67
CA ILE A 166 39.89 0.78 8.89
C ILE A 166 41.01 -0.25 9.03
N ASP A 167 40.70 -1.54 8.87
CA ASP A 167 41.69 -2.62 8.97
C ASP A 167 42.79 -2.46 7.91
N ASP A 168 42.41 -2.21 6.65
CA ASP A 168 43.34 -1.98 5.54
C ASP A 168 44.25 -0.76 5.81
N PHE A 169 43.71 0.31 6.39
CA PHE A 169 44.47 1.50 6.74
C PHE A 169 45.47 1.23 7.88
N LEU A 170 45.05 0.53 8.93
CA LEU A 170 45.93 0.18 10.05
C LEU A 170 47.04 -0.77 9.62
N ASN A 171 46.74 -1.78 8.80
CA ASN A 171 47.75 -2.67 8.22
C ASN A 171 48.77 -1.90 7.39
N LYS A 172 48.32 -0.89 6.62
CA LYS A 172 49.23 -0.04 5.85
C LYS A 172 50.18 0.74 6.77
N LEU A 173 49.66 1.36 7.83
CA LEU A 173 50.49 2.11 8.79
C LEU A 173 51.50 1.21 9.51
N GLU A 174 51.09 -0.02 9.86
CA GLU A 174 51.98 -1.03 10.44
C GLU A 174 53.12 -1.38 9.47
N GLN A 175 52.80 -1.65 8.20
CA GLN A 175 53.82 -1.98 7.21
C GLN A 175 54.78 -0.81 6.97
N GLU A 176 54.28 0.42 6.88
CA GLU A 176 55.12 1.60 6.68
C GLU A 176 56.16 1.79 7.81
N ILE A 177 55.77 1.58 9.08
CA ILE A 177 56.71 1.73 10.19
C ILE A 177 57.68 0.54 10.31
N LEU A 178 57.25 -0.68 9.95
CA LEU A 178 58.13 -1.85 9.89
C LEU A 178 59.17 -1.73 8.77
N ASP A 179 58.77 -1.23 7.60
CA ASP A 179 59.67 -0.98 6.47
C ASP A 179 60.70 0.11 6.81
N ASP A 180 60.29 1.20 7.48
CA ASP A 180 61.24 2.23 7.95
C ASP A 180 62.20 1.65 8.99
N LEU A 181 61.71 0.86 9.95
CA LEU A 181 62.55 0.19 10.94
C LEU A 181 63.63 -0.69 10.28
N GLU A 182 63.23 -1.54 9.34
CA GLU A 182 64.17 -2.41 8.61
C GLU A 182 65.18 -1.59 7.80
N SER A 183 64.70 -0.53 7.12
CA SER A 183 65.55 0.39 6.35
C SER A 183 66.59 1.06 7.24
N LYS A 184 66.19 1.63 8.38
CA LYS A 184 67.10 2.27 9.35
C LYS A 184 68.10 1.29 9.91
N GLN A 185 67.66 0.08 10.28
CA GLN A 185 68.53 -0.97 10.80
C GLN A 185 69.56 -1.42 9.74
N SER A 186 69.12 -1.59 8.49
CA SER A 186 70.00 -1.96 7.38
C SER A 186 71.04 -0.89 7.08
N GLN A 187 70.64 0.39 7.10
CA GLN A 187 71.56 1.53 6.96
C GLN A 187 72.57 1.62 8.11
N LEU A 188 72.13 1.36 9.35
CA LEU A 188 73.03 1.34 10.50
C LEU A 188 74.06 0.20 10.37
N LYS A 189 73.57 -1.01 10.05
CA LYS A 189 74.40 -2.20 9.86
C LYS A 189 75.41 -2.02 8.73
N SER A 190 75.02 -1.38 7.62
CA SER A 190 75.94 -1.13 6.51
C SER A 190 77.06 -0.16 6.92
N LYS A 191 76.73 0.96 7.58
CA LYS A 191 77.71 1.90 8.12
C LYS A 191 78.69 1.23 9.10
N MET A 192 78.17 0.44 10.04
CA MET A 192 78.99 -0.30 11.00
C MET A 192 79.91 -1.33 10.31
N ASN A 193 79.41 -2.05 9.31
CA ASN A 193 80.21 -3.01 8.55
C ASN A 193 81.32 -2.33 7.74
N THR A 194 81.04 -1.18 7.13
CA THR A 194 82.05 -0.38 6.42
C THR A 194 83.16 0.06 7.37
N LEU A 195 82.80 0.61 8.54
CA LEU A 195 83.78 1.01 9.55
C LEU A 195 84.60 -0.19 10.05
N LEU A 196 83.95 -1.32 10.32
CA LEU A 196 84.62 -2.56 10.72
C LEU A 196 85.64 -3.04 9.66
N GLN A 197 85.29 -2.95 8.37
CA GLN A 197 86.21 -3.30 7.28
C GLN A 197 87.40 -2.33 7.18
N GLN A 198 87.17 -1.03 7.36
CA GLN A 198 88.23 -0.03 7.38
C GLN A 198 89.20 -0.30 8.54
N LEU A 199 88.68 -0.53 9.74
CA LEU A 199 89.47 -0.87 10.93
C LEU A 199 90.27 -2.16 10.74
N LYS A 200 89.68 -3.21 10.18
CA LYS A 200 90.39 -4.46 9.87
C LYS A 200 91.52 -4.25 8.87
N THR A 201 91.29 -3.44 7.84
CA THR A 201 92.31 -3.13 6.83
C THR A 201 93.50 -2.42 7.47
N GLN A 202 93.24 -1.38 8.28
CA GLN A 202 94.31 -0.68 8.98
C GLN A 202 95.05 -1.57 9.99
N ALA A 203 94.33 -2.38 10.77
CA ALA A 203 94.96 -3.32 11.68
C ALA A 203 95.89 -4.31 10.95
N ASN A 204 95.49 -4.81 9.78
CA ASN A 204 96.33 -5.68 8.95
C ASN A 204 97.57 -4.95 8.40
N GLN A 205 97.43 -3.69 7.97
CA GLN A 205 98.57 -2.87 7.54
C GLN A 205 99.58 -2.69 8.66
N ILE A 206 99.12 -2.39 9.89
CA ILE A 206 100.00 -2.26 11.06
C ILE A 206 100.66 -3.59 11.42
N ASN A 207 99.93 -4.70 11.39
CA ASN A 207 100.50 -6.04 11.65
C ASN A 207 101.57 -6.41 10.62
N GLN A 208 101.37 -6.06 9.34
CA GLN A 208 102.36 -6.26 8.30
C GLN A 208 103.62 -5.41 8.57
N LEU A 209 103.43 -4.13 8.91
CA LEU A 209 104.52 -3.22 9.23
C LEU A 209 105.33 -3.70 10.44
N GLN A 210 104.69 -4.28 11.46
CA GLN A 210 105.37 -4.89 12.60
C GLN A 210 106.26 -6.08 12.20
N SER A 211 105.79 -6.93 11.27
CA SER A 211 106.56 -8.05 10.72
C SER A 211 107.76 -7.56 9.89
N GLU A 212 107.56 -6.53 9.07
CA GLU A 212 108.62 -5.89 8.28
C GLU A 212 109.66 -5.22 9.18
N PHE A 213 109.23 -4.51 10.22
CA PHE A 213 110.12 -3.92 11.22
C PHE A 213 110.98 -4.95 11.92
N SER A 214 110.41 -6.09 12.32
CA SER A 214 111.16 -7.19 12.93
C SER A 214 112.29 -7.68 12.03
N LYS A 215 112.04 -7.83 10.72
CA LYS A 215 113.07 -8.20 9.74
C LYS A 215 114.13 -7.10 9.58
N MET A 216 113.71 -5.83 9.55
CA MET A 216 114.64 -4.70 9.46
C MET A 216 115.60 -4.68 10.66
N THR A 217 115.09 -4.87 11.87
CA THR A 217 115.95 -4.91 13.08
C THR A 217 116.97 -6.06 13.08
N GLN A 218 116.71 -7.13 12.33
CA GLN A 218 117.58 -8.30 12.27
C GLN A 218 118.61 -8.24 11.13
N TYR A 219 118.26 -7.62 10.00
CA TYR A 219 119.03 -7.74 8.76
C TYR A 219 119.41 -6.41 8.08
N ALA A 220 118.83 -5.27 8.47
CA ALA A 220 119.07 -4.00 7.79
C ALA A 220 120.41 -3.35 8.22
N THR A 221 121.04 -2.62 7.29
CA THR A 221 122.18 -1.74 7.59
C THR A 221 121.71 -0.48 8.35
N GLU A 222 122.63 0.24 9.00
CA GLU A 222 122.29 1.48 9.74
C GLU A 222 121.56 2.52 8.88
N LEU A 223 121.99 2.71 7.63
CA LEU A 223 121.33 3.64 6.70
C LEU A 223 119.92 3.17 6.32
N GLN A 224 119.74 1.88 6.03
CA GLN A 224 118.42 1.30 5.74
C GLN A 224 117.49 1.38 6.95
N MET A 225 118.03 1.18 8.16
CA MET A 225 117.30 1.31 9.41
C MET A 225 116.81 2.74 9.63
N TYR A 226 117.68 3.74 9.43
CA TYR A 226 117.31 5.15 9.58
C TYR A 226 116.19 5.58 8.61
N VAL A 227 116.28 5.18 7.33
CA VAL A 227 115.23 5.49 6.34
C VAL A 227 113.93 4.74 6.66
N GLY A 228 114.00 3.45 6.99
CA GLY A 228 112.84 2.64 7.34
C GLY A 228 112.11 3.13 8.59
N LEU A 229 112.84 3.61 9.61
CA LEU A 229 112.26 4.20 10.81
C LEU A 229 111.40 5.42 10.52
N ARG A 230 111.82 6.30 9.60
CA ARG A 230 111.02 7.48 9.22
C ARG A 230 109.71 7.10 8.53
N GLU A 231 109.71 6.06 7.70
CA GLU A 231 108.50 5.60 7.02
C GLU A 231 107.52 4.93 8.01
N ILE A 232 108.05 4.16 8.97
CA ILE A 232 107.25 3.59 10.06
C ILE A 232 106.67 4.68 10.95
N GLU A 233 107.48 5.66 11.35
CA GLU A 233 107.06 6.80 12.16
C GLU A 233 105.90 7.55 11.49
N LYS A 234 106.02 7.80 10.18
CA LYS A 234 104.93 8.42 9.40
C LYS A 234 103.66 7.58 9.43
N THR A 235 103.75 6.30 9.09
CA THR A 235 102.57 5.40 9.03
C THR A 235 101.91 5.22 10.39
N THR A 236 102.71 5.09 11.45
CA THR A 236 102.20 4.98 12.84
C THR A 236 101.58 6.28 13.32
N SER A 237 102.13 7.44 12.96
CA SER A 237 101.54 8.75 13.25
C SER A 237 100.19 8.94 12.53
N GLU A 238 100.09 8.54 11.26
CA GLU A 238 98.84 8.60 10.49
C GLU A 238 97.75 7.70 11.11
N ALA A 239 98.11 6.48 11.52
CA ALA A 239 97.19 5.57 12.20
C ALA A 239 96.74 6.09 13.57
N ALA A 240 97.65 6.68 14.35
CA ALA A 240 97.33 7.30 15.64
C ALA A 240 96.35 8.46 15.48
N GLN A 241 96.56 9.33 14.48
CA GLN A 241 95.64 10.42 14.18
C GLN A 241 94.25 9.90 13.81
N TYR A 242 94.16 8.86 12.97
CA TYR A 242 92.89 8.25 12.60
C TYR A 242 92.13 7.68 13.82
N LEU A 243 92.85 7.09 14.80
CA LEU A 243 92.22 6.63 16.04
C LEU A 243 91.68 7.77 16.90
N GLU A 244 92.38 8.90 17.00
CA GLU A 244 91.88 10.09 17.70
C GLU A 244 90.68 10.71 16.96
N ASP A 245 90.68 10.70 15.62
CA ASP A 245 89.55 11.15 14.81
C ASP A 245 88.31 10.26 15.03
N LEU A 246 88.49 8.94 15.13
CA LEU A 246 87.41 8.00 15.43
C LEU A 246 86.85 8.17 16.86
N LYS A 247 87.74 8.42 17.82
CA LYS A 247 87.37 8.64 19.22
C LYS A 247 86.60 9.95 19.42
N SER A 248 86.95 10.98 18.66
CA SER A 248 86.32 12.31 18.76
C SER A 248 85.10 12.50 17.85
N GLY A 249 84.98 11.71 16.77
CA GLY A 249 83.96 11.91 15.74
C GLY A 249 82.59 11.28 15.99
N GLY A 250 82.43 10.43 17.02
CA GLY A 250 81.19 9.69 17.29
C GLY A 250 80.86 8.42 16.48
N PRO A 251 81.65 7.88 15.52
CA PRO A 251 81.33 6.60 14.87
C PRO A 251 81.28 5.37 15.80
N LEU A 252 81.83 5.52 17.01
CA LEU A 252 81.92 4.47 18.02
C LEU A 252 80.79 4.55 19.06
N ASP A 253 79.92 5.56 18.96
CA ASP A 253 78.85 5.79 19.94
C ASP A 253 77.88 4.60 20.01
N GLU A 254 77.38 4.32 21.21
CA GLU A 254 76.34 3.32 21.41
C GLU A 254 75.03 3.79 20.75
N VAL A 255 74.41 2.90 19.97
CA VAL A 255 73.17 3.20 19.26
C VAL A 255 71.99 2.58 19.99
N ASN A 256 71.08 3.43 20.45
CA ASN A 256 69.81 3.04 21.03
C ASN A 256 68.67 3.24 20.03
N LEU A 257 67.88 2.20 19.82
CA LEU A 257 66.69 2.25 18.97
C LEU A 257 65.45 2.41 19.85
N GLU A 258 64.76 3.54 19.70
CA GLU A 258 63.53 3.85 20.43
C GLU A 258 62.37 4.02 19.46
N LEU A 259 61.26 3.33 19.74
CA LEU A 259 60.00 3.48 19.00
C LEU A 259 59.06 4.40 19.78
N THR A 260 58.68 5.52 19.18
CA THR A 260 57.59 6.36 19.70
C THR A 260 56.30 6.09 18.94
N ILE A 261 55.29 5.58 19.63
CA ILE A 261 53.97 5.30 19.02
C ILE A 261 53.16 6.61 18.99
N SER A 262 52.51 6.88 17.85
CA SER A 262 51.62 8.03 17.66
C SER A 262 50.50 8.08 18.73
N THR A 263 50.30 9.26 19.30
CA THR A 263 49.25 9.52 20.30
C THR A 263 47.84 9.44 19.72
N GLU A 264 47.70 9.74 18.43
CA GLU A 264 46.45 9.65 17.68
C GLU A 264 45.98 8.19 17.62
N LEU A 265 46.89 7.24 17.38
CA LEU A 265 46.56 5.82 17.34
C LEU A 265 46.11 5.29 18.71
N GLN A 266 46.68 5.83 19.79
CA GLN A 266 46.23 5.54 21.17
C GLN A 266 44.86 6.15 21.49
N SER A 267 44.54 7.31 20.92
CA SER A 267 43.25 7.98 21.12
C SER A 267 42.09 7.21 20.46
N ILE A 268 42.31 6.57 19.31
CA ILE A 268 41.29 5.75 18.63
C ILE A 268 40.68 4.69 19.56
N LEU A 269 41.52 4.03 20.37
CA LEU A 269 41.07 2.99 21.30
C LEU A 269 40.26 3.52 22.49
N LYS A 270 40.39 4.82 22.81
CA LYS A 270 39.68 5.47 23.92
C LYS A 270 38.41 6.19 23.46
N ASP A 271 38.48 6.84 22.30
CA ASP A 271 37.49 7.81 21.86
C ASP A 271 36.37 7.17 21.01
N VAL A 272 36.69 6.11 20.26
CA VAL A 272 35.71 5.42 19.40
C VAL A 272 34.92 4.39 20.20
N LYS A 273 33.66 4.69 20.52
CA LYS A 273 32.77 3.83 21.34
C LYS A 273 31.71 3.08 20.53
N SER A 274 31.42 3.50 19.31
CA SER A 274 30.37 2.93 18.46
C SER A 274 30.67 3.14 16.99
N PHE A 275 30.20 2.23 16.14
CA PHE A 275 30.25 2.37 14.68
C PHE A 275 29.23 3.38 14.12
N GLY A 276 28.19 3.68 14.90
CA GLY A 276 27.09 4.58 14.52
C GLY A 276 25.76 4.08 15.06
N ASP A 277 24.69 4.80 14.70
CA ASP A 277 23.33 4.55 15.18
C ASP A 277 22.41 4.09 14.04
N ILE A 278 21.53 3.13 14.35
CA ILE A 278 20.49 2.67 13.42
C ILE A 278 19.18 3.37 13.77
N ASN A 279 18.73 4.25 12.89
CA ASN A 279 17.47 4.98 13.05
C ASN A 279 16.40 4.46 12.08
N ILE A 280 15.24 4.09 12.61
CA ILE A 280 14.09 3.65 11.80
C ILE A 280 13.09 4.80 11.71
N ASN A 281 13.05 5.46 10.55
CA ASN A 281 12.08 6.50 10.27
C ASN A 281 10.85 5.91 9.60
N THR A 282 9.67 6.18 10.16
CA THR A 282 8.41 5.79 9.54
C THR A 282 7.74 7.01 8.92
N ARG A 283 7.07 6.80 7.78
CA ARG A 283 6.23 7.81 7.15
C ARG A 283 4.81 7.25 7.06
N PRO A 284 3.78 8.10 7.28
CA PRO A 284 2.40 7.65 7.18
C PRO A 284 2.10 7.23 5.74
N PHE A 285 1.42 6.09 5.60
CA PHE A 285 0.85 5.64 4.33
C PHE A 285 -0.59 6.16 4.25
N THR A 286 -0.88 6.92 3.19
CA THR A 286 -2.24 7.41 2.93
C THR A 286 -2.88 6.51 1.88
N LEU A 287 -3.89 5.76 2.28
CA LEU A 287 -4.69 4.96 1.35
C LEU A 287 -5.85 5.78 0.80
N GLN A 288 -5.99 5.82 -0.52
CA GLN A 288 -7.16 6.40 -1.17
C GLN A 288 -8.28 5.36 -1.21
N VAL A 289 -9.08 5.30 -0.14
CA VAL A 289 -10.14 4.29 0.00
C VAL A 289 -11.26 4.56 -0.99
N LYS A 290 -11.54 3.59 -1.86
CA LYS A 290 -12.82 3.54 -2.57
C LYS A 290 -13.93 3.21 -1.56
N ALA A 291 -14.57 4.24 -1.03
CA ALA A 291 -15.56 4.09 0.05
C ALA A 291 -16.76 3.23 -0.39
N GLY A 292 -17.16 2.29 0.48
CA GLY A 292 -18.46 1.63 0.40
C GLY A 292 -19.54 2.51 1.04
N ARG A 293 -20.80 2.26 0.69
CA ARG A 293 -21.95 2.95 1.31
C ARG A 293 -22.04 2.64 2.82
N LYS A 294 -22.61 3.58 3.58
CA LYS A 294 -22.87 3.44 5.03
C LYS A 294 -24.25 2.86 5.35
N ASP A 295 -25.16 2.76 4.36
CA ASP A 295 -26.58 2.47 4.58
C ASP A 295 -26.98 1.02 4.28
N GLN A 296 -27.92 0.51 5.07
CA GLN A 296 -28.41 -0.87 5.12
C GLN A 296 -29.17 -1.28 3.84
N ALA A 297 -29.16 -2.58 3.51
CA ALA A 297 -29.83 -3.19 2.36
C ALA A 297 -31.36 -2.92 2.27
N GLN A 298 -31.96 -2.37 3.32
CA GLN A 298 -33.41 -2.35 3.56
C GLN A 298 -34.12 -1.12 2.98
N TYR A 299 -33.39 -0.06 2.58
CA TYR A 299 -33.98 1.21 2.10
C TYR A 299 -34.11 1.32 0.57
N LEU A 300 -33.85 0.24 -0.18
CA LEU A 300 -33.79 0.26 -1.66
C LEU A 300 -34.83 -0.63 -2.34
N VAL A 301 -35.91 -1.00 -1.64
CA VAL A 301 -37.16 -1.34 -2.34
C VAL A 301 -37.66 -0.03 -2.92
N PRO A 302 -37.85 0.11 -4.25
CA PRO A 302 -38.14 1.39 -4.88
C PRO A 302 -39.42 1.99 -4.27
N THR A 303 -39.25 2.99 -3.40
CA THR A 303 -40.34 3.89 -3.03
C THR A 303 -40.67 4.70 -4.28
N ILE A 304 -41.88 4.50 -4.81
CA ILE A 304 -42.43 5.34 -5.90
C ILE A 304 -42.30 6.80 -5.43
N PRO A 305 -41.64 7.71 -6.19
CA PRO A 305 -41.44 9.08 -5.73
C PRO A 305 -42.80 9.77 -5.61
N THR A 306 -43.11 10.29 -4.43
CA THR A 306 -44.22 11.23 -4.25
C THR A 306 -43.91 12.55 -4.96
N ILE A 307 -44.95 13.18 -5.50
CA ILE A 307 -44.92 14.39 -6.36
C ILE A 307 -44.08 15.54 -5.77
N GLU A 308 -43.88 15.57 -4.46
CA GLU A 308 -43.12 16.61 -3.72
C GLU A 308 -41.63 16.69 -4.08
N GLN A 309 -41.07 15.70 -4.80
CA GLN A 309 -39.64 15.67 -5.16
C GLN A 309 -39.32 16.18 -6.57
N ILE A 310 -40.32 16.65 -7.34
CA ILE A 310 -40.09 17.24 -8.67
C ILE A 310 -39.59 18.69 -8.49
N LYS A 311 -38.27 18.90 -8.57
CA LYS A 311 -37.72 20.26 -8.73
C LYS A 311 -38.04 20.75 -10.16
N PRO A 312 -38.68 21.91 -10.35
CA PRO A 312 -38.92 22.45 -11.69
C PRO A 312 -37.57 22.69 -12.39
N SER A 313 -37.40 22.07 -13.56
CA SER A 313 -36.16 22.12 -14.34
C SER A 313 -36.03 23.38 -15.20
N LEU A 314 -37.12 24.15 -15.34
CA LEU A 314 -37.18 25.32 -16.20
C LEU A 314 -37.88 26.48 -15.46
N LEU A 315 -37.11 27.50 -15.08
CA LEU A 315 -37.63 28.78 -14.60
C LEU A 315 -37.48 29.81 -15.72
N ARG A 316 -38.59 30.49 -16.07
CA ARG A 316 -38.63 31.51 -17.11
C ARG A 316 -39.38 32.73 -16.61
N HIS A 317 -38.84 33.91 -16.88
CA HIS A 317 -39.48 35.18 -16.58
C HIS A 317 -40.28 35.64 -17.79
N LEU A 318 -41.55 35.96 -17.58
CA LEU A 318 -42.44 36.47 -18.62
C LEU A 318 -42.58 37.99 -18.43
N THR A 319 -42.35 38.74 -19.50
CA THR A 319 -42.51 40.20 -19.51
C THR A 319 -43.85 40.55 -20.13
N ILE A 320 -44.71 41.20 -19.34
CA ILE A 320 -46.02 41.68 -19.79
C ILE A 320 -45.97 43.17 -20.12
N PRO A 321 -46.79 43.66 -21.08
CA PRO A 321 -46.91 45.08 -21.38
C PRO A 321 -47.35 45.92 -20.18
N GLN A 322 -46.95 47.19 -20.09
CA GLN A 322 -47.28 48.07 -18.96
C GLN A 322 -48.79 48.31 -18.78
N ASP A 323 -49.58 48.15 -19.84
CA ASP A 323 -51.05 48.25 -19.82
C ASP A 323 -51.74 46.98 -19.26
N MET A 324 -51.03 45.85 -19.15
CA MET A 324 -51.50 44.63 -18.50
C MET A 324 -51.05 44.62 -17.03
N LYS A 325 -51.97 44.92 -16.11
CA LYS A 325 -51.65 45.04 -14.67
C LYS A 325 -51.24 43.71 -14.01
N SER A 326 -51.87 42.60 -14.41
CA SER A 326 -51.60 41.24 -13.89
C SER A 326 -52.19 40.18 -14.82
N LEU A 327 -51.65 38.97 -14.76
CA LEU A 327 -52.20 37.79 -15.45
C LEU A 327 -52.59 36.72 -14.42
N ASP A 328 -53.77 36.11 -14.60
CA ASP A 328 -54.21 34.94 -13.86
C ASP A 328 -53.99 33.69 -14.73
N ILE A 329 -52.83 33.06 -14.54
CA ILE A 329 -52.37 31.97 -15.39
C ILE A 329 -53.02 30.66 -14.94
N GLN A 330 -54.08 30.24 -15.63
CA GLN A 330 -54.72 28.94 -15.41
C GLN A 330 -54.01 27.81 -16.16
N ALA A 331 -53.43 28.12 -17.33
CA ALA A 331 -52.68 27.15 -18.11
C ALA A 331 -51.53 27.79 -18.89
N CYS A 332 -50.43 27.04 -18.99
CA CYS A 332 -49.29 27.36 -19.84
C CYS A 332 -48.94 26.14 -20.70
N ARG A 333 -48.67 26.38 -21.99
CA ARG A 333 -48.21 25.35 -22.93
C ARG A 333 -47.00 25.86 -23.70
N ILE A 334 -46.01 24.98 -23.85
CA ILE A 334 -44.85 25.23 -24.71
C ILE A 334 -45.19 24.66 -26.09
N LEU A 335 -45.24 25.52 -27.10
CA LEU A 335 -45.46 25.12 -28.47
C LEU A 335 -44.20 24.45 -29.04
N PRO A 336 -44.32 23.64 -30.12
CA PRO A 336 -43.17 22.95 -30.71
C PRO A 336 -42.02 23.86 -31.16
N ASP A 337 -42.31 25.14 -31.46
CA ASP A 337 -41.32 26.15 -31.82
C ASP A 337 -40.68 26.85 -30.60
N GLY A 338 -41.03 26.42 -29.38
CA GLY A 338 -40.51 26.90 -28.11
C GLY A 338 -41.26 28.09 -27.51
N LYS A 339 -42.28 28.61 -28.20
CA LYS A 339 -43.08 29.74 -27.72
C LYS A 339 -44.02 29.32 -26.60
N TYR A 340 -44.37 30.25 -25.72
CA TYR A 340 -45.32 29.98 -24.64
C TYR A 340 -46.70 30.51 -25.01
N LEU A 341 -47.68 29.65 -24.89
CA LEU A 341 -49.09 29.99 -24.99
C LEU A 341 -49.70 29.96 -23.60
N ILE A 342 -50.20 31.11 -23.17
CA ILE A 342 -50.66 31.33 -21.80
C ILE A 342 -52.13 31.68 -21.84
N LEU A 343 -52.90 30.97 -21.04
CA LEU A 343 -54.29 31.27 -20.78
C LEU A 343 -54.39 32.17 -19.55
N ASP A 344 -54.72 33.43 -19.80
CA ASP A 344 -55.08 34.42 -18.79
C ASP A 344 -56.61 34.37 -18.63
N SER A 345 -57.10 33.78 -17.55
CA SER A 345 -58.54 33.63 -17.32
C SER A 345 -58.98 34.51 -16.17
N ASN A 346 -59.88 35.46 -16.45
CA ASN A 346 -60.64 36.17 -15.43
C ASN A 346 -62.11 35.73 -15.51
N TRP A 347 -62.85 35.89 -14.41
CA TRP A 347 -64.24 35.44 -14.25
C TRP A 347 -65.16 35.72 -15.44
N ASP A 348 -65.03 36.89 -16.09
CA ASP A 348 -65.92 37.28 -17.19
C ASP A 348 -65.28 37.15 -18.59
N LYS A 349 -63.93 37.13 -18.67
CA LYS A 349 -63.20 37.14 -19.94
C LYS A 349 -61.89 36.38 -19.83
N SER A 350 -61.69 35.46 -20.76
CA SER A 350 -60.46 34.69 -20.90
C SER A 350 -59.71 35.10 -22.15
N LYS A 351 -58.38 35.22 -22.06
CA LYS A 351 -57.51 35.64 -23.16
C LYS A 351 -56.41 34.62 -23.36
N LEU A 352 -56.17 34.28 -24.61
CA LEU A 352 -55.05 33.44 -25.00
C LEU A 352 -53.92 34.34 -25.51
N LEU A 353 -52.80 34.32 -24.80
CA LEU A 353 -51.65 35.20 -25.01
C LEU A 353 -50.46 34.40 -25.52
N LEU A 354 -49.75 34.94 -26.51
CA LEU A 354 -48.55 34.31 -27.09
C LEU A 354 -47.30 35.07 -26.65
N PHE A 355 -46.31 34.34 -26.15
CA PHE A 355 -45.01 34.83 -25.73
C PHE A 355 -43.90 34.16 -26.54
N SER A 356 -42.81 34.89 -26.78
CA SER A 356 -41.62 34.35 -27.43
C SER A 356 -40.88 33.36 -26.50
N ASN A 357 -39.92 32.62 -27.06
CA ASN A 357 -39.08 31.66 -26.33
C ASN A 357 -38.27 32.33 -25.20
N ASP A 358 -38.03 33.64 -25.33
CA ASP A 358 -37.33 34.48 -24.35
C ASP A 358 -38.30 35.14 -23.34
N GLY A 359 -39.59 34.79 -23.39
CA GLY A 359 -40.60 35.24 -22.43
C GLY A 359 -41.15 36.64 -22.70
N LEU A 360 -40.95 37.21 -23.89
CA LEU A 360 -41.51 38.51 -24.26
C LEU A 360 -42.93 38.37 -24.82
N PHE A 361 -43.85 39.20 -24.36
CA PHE A 361 -45.21 39.24 -24.90
C PHE A 361 -45.18 39.59 -26.39
N MET A 362 -45.80 38.74 -27.22
CA MET A 362 -45.88 38.97 -28.66
C MET A 362 -47.21 39.57 -29.06
N ARG A 363 -48.33 38.90 -28.72
CA ARG A 363 -49.67 39.34 -29.06
C ARG A 363 -50.76 38.60 -28.28
N LYS A 364 -51.94 39.21 -28.20
CA LYS A 364 -53.19 38.52 -27.87
C LYS A 364 -53.62 37.71 -29.09
N VAL A 365 -53.74 36.39 -28.93
CA VAL A 365 -54.17 35.50 -30.02
C VAL A 365 -55.67 35.61 -30.21
N VAL A 366 -56.42 35.49 -29.11
CA VAL A 366 -57.89 35.51 -29.10
C VAL A 366 -58.40 35.83 -27.71
N GLU A 367 -59.61 36.38 -27.64
CA GLU A 367 -60.33 36.66 -26.40
C GLU A 367 -61.70 36.00 -26.48
N PHE A 368 -62.09 35.36 -25.37
CA PHE A 368 -63.33 34.62 -25.22
C PHE A 368 -64.14 35.21 -24.06
N THR A 369 -65.46 35.14 -24.17
CA THR A 369 -66.38 35.44 -23.08
C THR A 369 -66.60 34.17 -22.24
N GLY A 370 -66.49 34.29 -20.92
CA GLY A 370 -66.60 33.14 -20.00
C GLY A 370 -65.26 32.67 -19.43
N HIS A 371 -65.34 31.73 -18.51
CA HIS A 371 -64.20 31.27 -17.72
C HIS A 371 -63.54 30.05 -18.39
N SER A 372 -62.21 30.07 -18.52
CA SER A 372 -61.44 28.97 -19.09
C SER A 372 -60.49 28.38 -18.06
N LEU A 373 -60.44 27.05 -17.96
CA LEU A 373 -59.64 26.36 -16.94
C LEU A 373 -58.36 25.74 -17.48
N ASP A 374 -58.34 25.32 -18.75
CA ASP A 374 -57.17 24.65 -19.30
C ASP A 374 -57.07 24.78 -20.82
N THR A 375 -55.88 24.49 -21.32
CA THR A 375 -55.59 24.40 -22.75
C THR A 375 -54.95 23.06 -23.09
N CYS A 376 -55.30 22.46 -24.23
CA CYS A 376 -54.69 21.21 -24.66
C CYS A 376 -54.09 21.37 -26.06
N PHE A 377 -52.85 20.93 -26.22
CA PHE A 377 -52.22 20.89 -27.52
C PHE A 377 -52.87 19.78 -28.35
N VAL A 378 -53.49 20.15 -29.47
CA VAL A 378 -54.17 19.17 -30.33
C VAL A 378 -53.24 18.73 -31.46
N ARG A 379 -52.74 19.69 -32.26
CA ARG A 379 -51.81 19.47 -33.40
C ARG A 379 -51.03 20.76 -33.70
N THR A 380 -50.09 20.71 -34.65
CA THR A 380 -49.25 21.84 -35.06
C THR A 380 -50.10 23.10 -35.33
N ASN A 381 -49.89 24.15 -34.53
CA ASN A 381 -50.63 25.42 -34.55
C ASN A 381 -52.12 25.37 -34.16
N THR A 382 -52.58 24.29 -33.52
CA THR A 382 -53.96 24.18 -33.01
C THR A 382 -53.98 23.82 -31.53
N VAL A 383 -54.63 24.66 -30.72
CA VAL A 383 -54.83 24.46 -29.29
C VAL A 383 -56.33 24.49 -29.00
N ALA A 384 -56.80 23.51 -28.23
CA ALA A 384 -58.14 23.50 -27.68
C ALA A 384 -58.13 24.25 -26.34
N VAL A 385 -59.15 25.07 -26.12
CA VAL A 385 -59.35 25.81 -24.86
C VAL A 385 -60.68 25.34 -24.27
N THR A 386 -60.70 25.04 -22.97
CA THR A 386 -61.97 24.78 -22.28
C THR A 386 -62.73 26.09 -22.09
N LEU A 387 -64.00 26.12 -22.48
CA LEU A 387 -64.89 27.25 -22.26
C LEU A 387 -66.03 26.78 -21.36
N HIS A 388 -66.26 27.49 -20.25
CA HIS A 388 -67.38 27.27 -19.33
C HIS A 388 -68.40 28.38 -19.41
#